data_AF-A0A1Y3GA40-F1
#
_entry.id   AF-A0A1Y3GA40-F1
#
_cell.length_a   1.000
_cell.length_b   1.000
_cell.length_c   1.000
_cell.angle_alpha   90.00
_cell.angle_beta   90.00
_cell.angle_gamma   90.00
#
_symmetry.space_group_name_H-M   'P 1'
#
loop_
_entity.id
_entity.type
_entity.pdbx_description
1 polymer ?
#
loop_
_entity_poly.entity_id
_entity_poly.type
_entity_poly.pdbx_seq_one_letter_code
_entity_poly.pdbx_strand_id
1 'polypeptide(L)'
;MNFKWQCERCGKYYYAEPKECSNCGYTVFNQKGTEKKDKRWVCKLCGVIHYKKPSECSHCGNTEFKEEKIKEENSEEKHKENRDRIKQSLKHILFIAIIIGIGIIFILYI
;
A
#
# COMPACT_ATOMS: atom_id res chain seq x y z
N MET A 1 2.72 8.08 9.10
CA MET A 1 3.84 7.41 9.82
C MET A 1 4.09 6.07 9.14
N ASN A 2 5.25 5.90 8.48
CA ASN A 2 5.59 4.66 7.77
C ASN A 2 6.41 3.75 8.69
N PHE A 3 5.84 2.63 9.11
CA PHE A 3 6.56 1.62 9.88
C PHE A 3 7.38 0.75 8.93
N LYS A 4 8.66 0.55 9.24
CA LYS A 4 9.58 -0.21 8.40
C LYS A 4 9.85 -1.61 8.90
N TRP A 5 9.48 -1.93 10.14
CA TRP A 5 9.77 -3.23 10.73
C TRP A 5 8.57 -3.76 11.51
N GLN A 6 8.33 -5.05 11.42
CA GLN A 6 7.25 -5.73 12.14
C GLN A 6 7.78 -7.01 12.79
N CYS A 7 7.53 -7.19 14.08
CA CYS A 7 7.87 -8.43 14.77
C CYS A 7 7.08 -9.59 14.15
N GLU A 8 7.74 -10.68 13.72
CA GLU A 8 7.04 -11.81 13.11
C GLU A 8 6.12 -12.54 14.09
N ARG A 9 6.48 -12.51 15.38
CA ARG A 9 5.77 -13.26 16.42
C ARG A 9 4.54 -12.53 16.94
N CYS A 10 4.68 -11.26 17.35
CA CYS A 10 3.58 -10.51 17.97
C CYS A 10 2.96 -9.43 17.07
N GLY A 11 3.55 -9.17 15.90
CA GLY A 11 3.02 -8.18 14.96
C GLY A 11 3.27 -6.72 15.33
N LYS A 12 3.96 -6.41 16.43
CA LYS A 12 4.28 -5.03 16.83
C LYS A 12 5.15 -4.33 15.79
N TYR A 13 4.81 -3.07 15.52
CA TYR A 13 5.46 -2.24 14.51
C TYR A 13 6.56 -1.36 15.09
N TYR A 14 7.61 -1.16 14.31
CA TYR A 14 8.76 -0.34 14.64
C TYR A 14 9.18 0.52 13.43
N TYR A 15 9.72 1.70 13.72
CA TYR A 15 10.24 2.62 12.71
C TYR A 15 11.66 2.24 12.24
N ALA A 16 12.44 1.61 13.11
CA ALA A 16 13.77 1.07 12.85
C ALA A 16 13.83 -0.38 13.33
N GLU A 17 14.81 -1.16 12.85
CA GLU A 17 14.97 -2.56 13.25
C GLU A 17 15.40 -2.61 14.72
N PRO A 18 14.56 -3.13 15.63
CA PRO A 18 14.96 -3.27 17.02
C PRO A 18 15.78 -4.55 17.20
N LYS A 19 16.75 -4.55 18.12
CA LYS A 19 17.52 -5.75 18.47
C LYS A 19 16.64 -6.87 19.02
N GLU A 20 15.61 -6.51 19.77
CA GLU A 20 14.63 -7.41 20.36
C GLU A 20 13.26 -6.75 20.45
N CYS A 21 12.21 -7.56 20.45
CA CYS A 21 10.85 -7.05 20.47
C CYS A 21 10.53 -6.61 21.90
N SER A 22 10.35 -5.30 22.10
CA SER A 22 9.94 -4.73 23.39
C SER A 22 8.63 -5.27 23.97
N ASN A 23 7.86 -6.07 23.22
CA ASN A 23 6.65 -6.71 23.73
C ASN A 23 6.81 -8.21 24.03
N CYS A 24 7.65 -8.93 23.29
CA CYS A 24 7.74 -10.39 23.40
C CYS A 24 9.16 -10.97 23.39
N GLY A 25 10.19 -10.11 23.41
CA GLY A 25 11.61 -10.50 23.40
C GLY A 25 12.09 -11.16 22.10
N TYR A 26 11.23 -11.31 21.09
CA TYR A 26 11.60 -11.97 19.84
C TYR A 26 12.54 -11.10 19.00
N THR A 27 13.53 -11.71 18.38
CA THR A 27 14.64 -11.00 17.71
C THR A 27 14.53 -10.99 16.18
N VAL A 28 13.54 -11.67 15.60
CA VAL A 28 13.34 -11.71 14.14
C VAL A 28 12.22 -10.74 13.74
N PHE A 29 12.52 -9.90 12.74
CA PHE A 29 11.62 -8.86 12.24
C PHE A 29 11.52 -8.90 10.72
N ASN A 30 10.33 -8.59 10.22
CA ASN A 30 10.07 -8.39 8.80
C ASN A 30 10.21 -6.92 8.43
N GLN A 31 11.01 -6.62 7.42
CA GLN A 31 11.09 -5.28 6.86
C GLN A 31 9.81 -4.98 6.05
N LYS A 32 8.98 -4.06 6.54
CA LYS A 32 7.85 -3.50 5.83
C LYS A 32 8.37 -2.52 4.78
N GLY A 33 8.56 -3.05 3.57
CA GLY A 33 8.82 -2.28 2.37
C GLY A 33 9.86 -2.98 1.49
N THR A 34 9.38 -3.94 0.66
CA THR A 34 9.89 -4.33 -0.68
C THR A 34 9.50 -5.75 -1.07
N GLU A 35 8.97 -6.57 -0.17
CA GLU A 35 8.46 -7.89 -0.58
C GLU A 35 7.02 -7.77 -1.08
N LYS A 36 6.87 -7.67 -2.41
CA LYS A 36 5.59 -7.96 -3.06
C LYS A 36 5.24 -9.40 -2.71
N LYS A 37 4.23 -9.58 -1.87
CA LYS A 37 3.70 -10.92 -1.58
C LYS A 37 2.82 -11.31 -2.75
N ASP A 38 3.42 -11.87 -3.79
CA ASP A 38 2.73 -12.24 -5.02
C ASP A 38 1.74 -13.41 -4.82
N LYS A 39 1.80 -14.06 -3.64
CA LYS A 39 1.08 -15.29 -3.35
C LYS A 39 0.52 -15.28 -1.93
N ARG A 40 -0.66 -15.89 -1.77
CA ARG A 40 -1.33 -16.16 -0.49
C ARG A 40 -1.74 -17.63 -0.43
N TRP A 41 -1.86 -18.17 0.77
CA TRP A 41 -2.26 -19.55 1.04
C TRP A 41 -3.61 -19.57 1.70
N VAL A 42 -4.61 -20.14 1.05
CA VAL A 42 -6.00 -20.19 1.53
C VAL A 42 -6.25 -21.60 2.08
N CYS A 43 -6.64 -21.71 3.33
CA CYS A 43 -7.03 -23.00 3.91
C CYS A 43 -8.24 -23.56 3.16
N LYS A 44 -8.16 -24.80 2.67
CA LYS A 44 -9.27 -25.42 1.92
C LYS A 44 -10.50 -25.73 2.80
N LEU A 45 -10.30 -25.86 4.11
CA LEU A 45 -11.36 -26.20 5.05
C LEU A 45 -12.12 -24.95 5.55
N CYS A 46 -11.41 -23.96 6.07
CA CYS A 46 -12.03 -22.79 6.70
C CYS A 46 -11.92 -21.49 5.88
N GLY A 47 -11.19 -21.49 4.76
CA GLY A 47 -11.01 -20.31 3.92
C GLY A 47 -10.08 -19.23 4.49
N VAL A 48 -9.49 -19.42 5.67
CA VAL A 48 -8.55 -18.45 6.26
C VAL A 48 -7.33 -18.27 5.35
N ILE A 49 -6.93 -17.01 5.18
CA ILE A 49 -5.83 -16.59 4.31
C ILE A 49 -4.56 -16.43 5.15
N HIS A 50 -3.47 -17.02 4.68
CA HIS A 50 -2.14 -16.93 5.26
C HIS A 50 -1.16 -16.35 4.23
N TYR A 51 -0.34 -15.39 4.64
CA TYR A 51 0.65 -14.73 3.77
C TYR A 51 1.96 -15.51 3.60
N LYS A 52 2.15 -16.58 4.38
CA LYS A 52 3.26 -17.55 4.28
C LYS A 52 2.63 -18.93 4.41
N LYS A 53 3.13 -19.94 3.70
CA LYS A 53 2.60 -21.31 3.78
C LYS A 53 2.78 -21.84 5.21
N PRO A 54 1.71 -22.07 5.97
CA PRO A 54 1.84 -22.70 7.28
C PRO A 54 1.84 -24.23 7.13
N SER A 55 2.36 -24.95 8.13
CA SER A 55 2.23 -26.41 8.21
C SER A 55 0.80 -26.82 8.56
N GLU A 56 0.14 -26.05 9.43
CA GLU A 56 -1.22 -26.27 9.92
C GLU A 56 -1.96 -24.93 9.99
N CYS A 57 -3.28 -24.96 9.77
CA CYS A 57 -4.09 -23.76 9.81
C CYS A 57 -4.25 -23.32 11.27
N SER A 58 -3.78 -22.12 11.60
CA SER A 58 -3.89 -21.57 12.96
C SER A 58 -5.32 -21.43 13.49
N HIS A 59 -6.34 -21.52 12.61
CA HIS A 59 -7.75 -21.42 12.98
C HIS A 59 -8.44 -22.79 13.14
N CYS A 60 -8.08 -23.79 12.33
CA CYS A 60 -8.82 -25.06 12.28
C CYS A 60 -7.93 -26.32 12.30
N GLY A 61 -6.61 -26.17 12.34
CA GLY A 61 -5.64 -27.28 12.33
C GLY A 61 -5.45 -27.96 10.97
N ASN A 62 -6.26 -27.64 9.96
CA ASN A 62 -6.15 -28.26 8.65
C ASN A 62 -4.79 -28.03 7.99
N THR A 63 -4.26 -29.04 7.31
CA THR A 63 -2.94 -29.00 6.64
C THR A 63 -3.04 -28.74 5.14
N GLU A 64 -4.25 -28.72 4.58
CA GLU A 64 -4.46 -28.47 3.16
C GLU A 64 -4.68 -26.99 2.83
N PHE A 65 -3.85 -26.48 1.92
CA PHE A 65 -3.91 -25.09 1.45
C PHE A 65 -3.94 -25.02 -0.07
N LYS A 66 -4.60 -23.97 -0.58
CA LYS A 66 -4.58 -23.56 -1.98
C LYS A 66 -3.71 -22.31 -2.12
N GLU A 67 -2.73 -22.35 -3.02
CA GLU A 67 -1.97 -21.16 -3.39
C GLU A 67 -2.82 -20.29 -4.32
N GLU A 68 -2.93 -19.00 -4.00
CA GLU A 68 -3.58 -18.02 -4.85
C GLU A 68 -2.64 -16.84 -5.09
N LYS A 69 -2.58 -16.35 -6.33
CA LYS A 69 -1.85 -15.13 -6.63
C LYS A 69 -2.62 -13.94 -6.05
N ILE A 70 -1.91 -13.05 -5.36
CA ILE A 70 -2.51 -11.78 -4.97
C ILE A 70 -2.60 -10.95 -6.25
N LYS A 71 -3.81 -10.73 -6.76
CA LYS A 71 -4.02 -9.67 -7.74
C LYS A 71 -3.74 -8.37 -6.99
N GLU A 72 -2.71 -7.64 -7.40
CA GLU A 72 -2.48 -6.27 -6.93
C GLU A 72 -3.65 -5.40 -7.41
N GLU A 73 -4.76 -5.43 -6.69
CA GLU A 73 -5.87 -4.54 -6.97
C GLU A 73 -5.46 -3.14 -6.50
N ASN A 74 -5.21 -2.28 -7.50
CA ASN A 74 -5.53 -0.85 -7.48
C ASN A 74 -4.63 0.13 -6.72
N SER A 75 -3.39 -0.20 -6.32
CA SER A 75 -2.48 0.82 -5.77
C SER A 75 -1.83 1.69 -6.86
N GLU A 76 -1.43 1.10 -7.98
CA GLU A 76 -0.77 1.82 -9.07
C GLU A 76 -1.75 2.65 -9.91
N GLU A 77 -2.95 2.11 -10.17
CA GLU A 77 -3.99 2.74 -10.97
C GLU A 77 -4.59 3.96 -10.26
N LYS A 78 -4.84 3.85 -8.93
CA LYS A 78 -5.31 4.98 -8.10
C LYS A 78 -4.29 6.12 -8.02
N HIS A 79 -2.99 5.80 -8.01
CA HIS A 79 -1.94 6.80 -8.05
C HIS A 79 -1.87 7.52 -9.41
N LYS A 80 -2.08 6.80 -10.52
CA LYS A 80 -2.12 7.37 -11.86
C LYS A 80 -3.34 8.28 -12.08
N GLU A 81 -4.54 7.83 -11.69
CA GLU A 81 -5.77 8.63 -11.78
C GLU A 81 -5.63 9.97 -11.04
N ASN A 82 -5.11 9.94 -9.81
CA ASN A 82 -4.94 11.15 -9.00
C ASN A 82 -3.95 12.13 -9.66
N ARG A 83 -2.85 11.61 -10.24
CA ARG A 83 -1.86 12.42 -10.98
C ARG A 83 -2.48 13.06 -12.22
N ASP A 84 -3.31 12.33 -12.96
CA ASP A 84 -3.94 12.82 -14.18
C ASP A 84 -5.00 13.89 -13.87
N ARG A 85 -5.80 13.72 -12.80
CA ARG A 85 -6.73 14.75 -12.31
C ARG A 85 -6.02 16.05 -11.94
N ILE A 86 -4.88 15.98 -11.24
CA ILE A 86 -4.09 17.17 -10.87
C ILE A 86 -3.58 17.90 -12.12
N LYS A 87 -3.05 17.16 -13.11
CA LYS A 87 -2.59 17.75 -14.38
C LYS A 87 -3.72 18.43 -15.16
N GLN A 88 -4.89 17.79 -15.22
CA GLN A 88 -6.08 18.35 -15.86
C GLN A 88 -6.51 19.66 -15.19
N SER A 89 -6.55 19.69 -13.85
CA SER A 89 -6.92 20.87 -13.08
C SER A 89 -5.93 22.03 -13.30
N LEU A 90 -4.62 21.76 -13.30
CA LEU A 90 -3.59 22.78 -13.53
C LEU A 90 -3.71 23.39 -14.93
N LYS A 91 -3.99 22.58 -15.96
CA LYS A 91 -4.20 23.08 -17.33
C LYS A 91 -5.40 24.04 -17.40
N HIS A 92 -6.52 23.71 -16.75
CA HIS A 92 -7.68 24.59 -16.73
C HIS A 92 -7.40 25.91 -16.03
N ILE A 93 -6.71 25.89 -14.89
CA ILE A 93 -6.35 27.11 -14.14
C ILE A 93 -5.44 28.02 -15.00
N LEU A 94 -4.44 27.44 -15.67
CA LEU A 94 -3.56 28.17 -16.58
C LEU A 94 -4.33 28.82 -17.73
N PHE A 95 -5.26 28.08 -18.34
CA PHE A 95 -6.08 28.61 -19.43
C PHE A 95 -6.94 29.79 -18.97
N ILE A 96 -7.60 29.66 -17.80
CA ILE A 96 -8.40 30.74 -17.23
C ILE A 96 -7.53 31.97 -16.92
N ALA A 97 -6.34 31.77 -16.34
CA ALA A 97 -5.42 32.87 -16.03
C ALA A 97 -4.97 33.62 -17.30
N ILE A 98 -4.72 32.91 -18.41
CA ILE A 98 -4.36 33.51 -19.70
C ILE A 98 -5.51 34.37 -20.23
N ILE A 99 -6.75 33.86 -20.21
CA ILE A 99 -7.92 34.61 -20.67
C ILE A 99 -8.16 35.87 -19.83
N ILE A 100 -8.04 35.77 -18.51
CA ILE A 100 -8.16 36.92 -17.60
C ILE A 100 -7.05 37.94 -17.91
N GLY A 101 -5.80 37.50 -18.10
CA GLY A 101 -4.69 38.38 -18.44
C GLY A 101 -4.92 39.11 -19.76
N ILE A 102 -5.37 38.41 -20.80
CA ILE A 102 -5.70 39.01 -22.10
C ILE A 102 -6.84 40.02 -21.95
N GLY A 103 -7.88 39.71 -21.17
CA GLY A 103 -9.00 40.63 -20.91
C GLY A 103 -8.56 41.90 -20.18
N ILE A 104 -7.71 41.79 -19.15
CA ILE A 104 -7.16 42.95 -18.43
C ILE A 104 -6.32 43.82 -19.37
N ILE A 105 -5.47 43.21 -20.20
CA ILE A 105 -4.69 43.93 -21.21
C ILE A 105 -5.64 44.68 -22.15
N PHE A 106 -6.63 44.00 -22.72
CA PHE A 106 -7.59 44.63 -23.62
C PHE A 106 -8.32 45.85 -23.01
N ILE A 107 -8.69 45.78 -21.73
CA ILE A 107 -9.31 46.90 -21.00
C ILE A 107 -8.35 48.07 -20.80
N LEU A 108 -7.05 47.82 -20.60
CA LEU A 108 -6.04 48.88 -20.41
C LEU A 108 -5.66 49.60 -21.71
N TYR A 109 -5.95 49.01 -22.87
CA TYR A 109 -5.59 49.53 -24.19
C TYR A 109 -6.78 50.07 -25.00
N ILE A 110 -7.98 50.08 -24.42
CA ILE A 110 -9.21 50.74 -24.94
C ILE A 110 -9.45 52.04 -24.17
#